data_AF-A0A947FCL5-F1
#
_entry.id   AF-A0A947FCL5-F1
#
_cell.length_a   1.000
_cell.length_b   1.000
_cell.length_c   1.000
_cell.angle_alpha   90.00
_cell.angle_beta   90.00
_cell.angle_gamma   90.00
#
_symmetry.space_group_name_H-M   'P 1'
#
loop_
_entity.id
_entity.type
_entity.pdbx_description
1 polymer ?
#
loop_
_entity_poly.entity_id
_entity_poly.type
_entity_poly.pdbx_seq_one_letter_code
_entity_poly.pdbx_strand_id
1 'polypeptide(L)'
;RITMVPRPYETGHSGIGEKANVFVLHCGLDLKKLQRCCEKLDLAVKLIPFRREEVFSYYVRLERPRPDLIVIRSHFHSLVNSLNQQKCIPTIVVSTHQKPTDCLAPFIRAHEGYEGPHAFDAYKMLALTMSQELSSSPDLAS
;
A
#
# COMPACT_ATOMS: atom_id res chain seq x y z
N ARG A 1 25.91 41.96 -5.20
CA ARG A 1 26.32 41.19 -4.00
C ARG A 1 25.09 40.47 -3.47
N ILE A 2 25.23 39.19 -3.13
CA ILE A 2 24.19 38.19 -2.84
C ILE A 2 23.56 38.42 -1.46
N THR A 3 22.26 38.15 -1.31
CA THR A 3 21.73 37.41 -0.13
C THR A 3 20.43 36.68 -0.52
N MET A 4 20.53 35.39 -0.83
CA MET A 4 19.44 34.43 -0.55
C MET A 4 19.24 34.39 0.98
N VAL A 5 18.01 34.22 1.49
CA VAL A 5 17.47 33.02 2.18
C VAL A 5 15.94 33.23 2.46
N PRO A 6 15.15 32.25 2.96
CA PRO A 6 14.35 31.26 2.24
C PRO A 6 12.81 31.42 2.41
N ARG A 7 12.03 30.59 1.69
CA ARG A 7 10.58 30.40 1.91
C ARG A 7 10.33 29.56 3.17
N PRO A 8 9.34 29.87 4.02
CA PRO A 8 8.91 29.00 5.10
C PRO A 8 7.87 28.01 4.55
N TYR A 9 8.31 26.84 4.13
CA TYR A 9 7.53 25.63 4.35
C TYR A 9 8.34 24.83 5.36
N GLU A 10 7.97 24.98 6.63
CA GLU A 10 8.59 24.23 7.70
C GLU A 10 8.31 22.74 7.48
N THR A 11 9.39 22.04 7.19
CA THR A 11 9.58 20.62 7.50
C THR A 11 9.20 20.36 8.96
N GLY A 12 8.07 19.69 9.15
CA GLY A 12 7.80 18.91 10.36
C GLY A 12 7.89 17.43 10.02
N HIS A 13 9.09 16.91 9.75
CA HIS A 13 9.36 15.47 9.84
C HIS A 13 10.56 15.32 10.76
N SER A 14 10.27 15.00 12.02
CA SER A 14 11.24 14.67 13.04
C SER A 14 10.61 13.65 13.99
N GLY A 15 11.10 12.41 13.90
CA GLY A 15 11.26 11.46 15.00
C GLY A 15 10.00 10.89 15.67
N ILE A 16 9.93 9.55 15.68
CA ILE A 16 9.03 8.65 16.46
C ILE A 16 7.75 8.22 15.70
N GLY A 17 7.82 7.03 15.10
CA GLY A 17 6.68 6.11 15.00
C GLY A 17 5.54 6.45 14.03
N GLU A 18 5.80 7.23 12.96
CA GLU A 18 4.75 7.47 11.96
C GLU A 18 4.49 6.20 11.15
N LYS A 19 3.24 5.75 11.14
CA LYS A 19 2.83 4.55 10.44
C LYS A 19 2.54 4.88 8.97
N ALA A 20 3.17 4.16 8.05
CA ALA A 20 2.86 4.25 6.63
C ALA A 20 1.38 3.94 6.37
N ASN A 21 0.70 4.81 5.64
CA ASN A 21 -0.70 4.69 5.27
C ASN A 21 -0.84 3.73 4.09
N VAL A 22 -1.36 2.54 4.37
CA VAL A 22 -1.58 1.51 3.36
C VAL A 22 -3.06 1.46 3.03
N PHE A 23 -3.42 1.89 1.83
CA PHE A 23 -4.81 1.87 1.38
C PHE A 23 -5.15 0.48 0.85
N VAL A 24 -6.22 -0.11 1.37
CA VAL A 24 -6.60 -1.48 1.01
C VAL A 24 -7.98 -1.51 0.37
N LEU A 25 -8.04 -1.82 -0.92
CA LEU A 25 -9.30 -1.98 -1.66
C LEU A 25 -9.57 -3.47 -1.92
N HIS A 26 -10.51 -4.03 -1.16
CA HIS A 26 -11.07 -5.37 -1.40
C HIS A 26 -10.05 -6.48 -1.66
N CYS A 27 -8.87 -6.45 -1.03
CA CYS A 27 -7.83 -7.48 -1.23
C CYS A 27 -8.25 -8.89 -0.73
N GLY A 28 -9.43 -8.97 -0.12
CA GLY A 28 -10.13 -10.16 0.38
C GLY A 28 -9.48 -10.82 1.60
N LEU A 29 -8.37 -10.29 2.08
CA LEU A 29 -7.68 -10.76 3.29
C LEU A 29 -8.32 -10.21 4.57
N ASP A 30 -8.20 -10.97 5.66
CA ASP A 30 -8.48 -10.50 7.01
C ASP A 30 -7.39 -9.52 7.46
N LEU A 31 -7.73 -8.24 7.51
CA LEU A 31 -6.76 -7.20 7.85
C LEU A 31 -6.24 -7.30 9.28
N LYS A 32 -6.94 -7.96 10.20
CA LYS A 32 -6.40 -8.20 11.55
C LYS A 32 -5.25 -9.22 11.50
N LYS A 33 -5.37 -10.25 10.67
CA LYS A 33 -4.29 -11.23 10.45
C LYS A 33 -3.12 -10.58 9.72
N LEU A 34 -3.40 -9.77 8.70
CA LEU A 34 -2.37 -9.03 7.97
C LEU A 34 -1.62 -8.05 8.90
N GLN A 35 -2.35 -7.28 9.71
CA GLN A 35 -1.74 -6.35 10.68
C GLN A 35 -0.78 -7.07 11.63
N ARG A 36 -1.17 -8.24 12.16
CA ARG A 36 -0.29 -9.06 13.01
C ARG A 36 0.96 -9.55 12.28
N CYS A 37 0.85 -9.88 10.99
CA CYS A 37 2.02 -10.24 10.19
C CYS A 37 2.96 -9.06 9.98
N CYS A 38 2.42 -7.86 9.73
CA CYS A 38 3.20 -6.63 9.65
C CYS A 38 3.90 -6.32 10.99
N GLU A 39 3.20 -6.42 12.12
CA GLU A 39 3.77 -6.21 13.46
C GLU A 39 4.91 -7.19 13.77
N LYS A 40 4.76 -8.47 13.39
CA LYS A 40 5.84 -9.48 13.55
C LYS A 40 7.09 -9.18 12.72
N LEU A 41 6.97 -8.37 11.68
CA LEU A 41 8.06 -7.91 10.83
C LEU A 41 8.55 -6.50 11.22
N ASP A 42 8.11 -5.96 12.36
CA ASP A 42 8.39 -4.59 12.80
C ASP A 42 7.98 -3.53 11.76
N LEU A 43 6.98 -3.84 10.93
CA LEU A 43 6.50 -2.95 9.89
C LEU A 43 5.48 -1.97 10.47
N ALA A 44 5.89 -0.71 10.62
CA ALA A 44 5.03 0.38 11.08
C ALA A 44 4.03 0.81 10.00
N VAL A 45 2.94 0.06 9.84
CA VAL A 45 1.87 0.36 8.87
C VAL A 45 0.51 0.56 9.53
N LYS A 46 -0.28 1.44 8.92
CA LYS A 46 -1.70 1.65 9.19
C LYS A 46 -2.49 1.16 7.98
N LEU A 47 -3.14 0.00 8.11
CA LEU A 47 -4.03 -0.53 7.09
C LEU A 47 -5.36 0.25 7.09
N ILE A 48 -5.71 0.88 5.97
CA ILE A 48 -6.93 1.69 5.81
C ILE A 48 -7.86 0.96 4.83
N PRO A 49 -8.88 0.24 5.31
CA PRO A 49 -9.79 -0.50 4.46
C PRO A 49 -10.79 0.40 3.73
N PHE A 50 -10.96 0.15 2.43
CA PHE A 50 -12.04 0.68 1.62
C PHE A 50 -12.95 -0.44 1.15
N ARG A 51 -14.24 -0.32 1.47
CA ARG A 51 -15.30 -1.26 1.06
C ARG A 51 -16.03 -0.84 -0.21
N ARG A 52 -15.83 0.40 -0.65
CA ARG A 52 -16.52 0.99 -1.81
C ARG A 52 -15.50 1.65 -2.70
N GLU A 53 -15.64 1.40 -3.99
CA GLU A 53 -14.75 1.90 -5.02
C GLU A 53 -14.76 3.44 -5.09
N GLU A 54 -15.95 4.03 -4.95
CA GLU A 54 -16.15 5.47 -5.04
C GLU A 54 -15.45 6.18 -3.88
N VAL A 55 -15.53 5.59 -2.69
CA VAL A 55 -14.88 6.11 -1.49
C VAL A 55 -13.36 6.00 -1.63
N PHE A 56 -12.85 4.84 -2.06
CA PHE A 56 -11.42 4.67 -2.35
C PHE A 56 -10.93 5.71 -3.35
N SER A 57 -11.64 5.86 -4.48
CA SER A 57 -11.29 6.80 -5.55
C SER A 57 -11.28 8.23 -5.06
N TYR A 58 -12.25 8.62 -4.23
CA TYR A 58 -12.31 9.93 -3.61
C TYR A 58 -11.06 10.20 -2.77
N TYR A 59 -10.67 9.29 -1.88
CA TYR A 59 -9.51 9.48 -1.01
C TYR A 59 -8.18 9.44 -1.74
N VAL A 60 -8.01 8.57 -2.74
CA VAL A 60 -6.81 8.57 -3.58
C VAL A 60 -6.67 9.90 -4.32
N ARG A 61 -7.76 10.48 -4.83
CA ARG A 61 -7.75 11.81 -5.47
C ARG A 61 -7.43 12.92 -4.48
N LEU A 62 -7.99 12.86 -3.27
CA LEU A 62 -7.83 13.86 -2.24
C LEU A 62 -6.41 13.92 -1.65
N GLU A 63 -5.68 12.80 -1.68
CA GLU A 63 -4.33 12.66 -1.09
C GLU A 63 -4.27 13.01 0.40
N ARG A 64 -5.40 12.85 1.12
CA ARG A 64 -5.49 13.13 2.56
C ARG A 64 -6.26 12.02 3.29
N PRO A 65 -5.57 11.13 4.03
CA PRO A 65 -4.10 10.99 4.06
C PRO A 65 -3.55 10.56 2.69
N ARG A 66 -2.29 10.91 2.39
CA ARG A 66 -1.60 10.41 1.19
C ARG A 66 -1.31 8.92 1.42
N PRO A 67 -1.69 8.02 0.49
CA PRO A 67 -1.29 6.62 0.58
C PRO A 67 0.20 6.48 0.27
N ASP A 68 0.91 5.76 1.12
CA ASP A 68 2.31 5.37 0.90
C ASP A 68 2.38 4.08 0.06
N LEU A 69 1.33 3.27 0.13
CA LEU A 69 1.19 2.02 -0.60
C LEU A 69 -0.29 1.70 -0.84
N ILE A 70 -0.62 1.11 -1.98
CA ILE A 70 -1.96 0.60 -2.29
C ILE A 70 -1.91 -0.93 -2.38
N VAL A 71 -2.86 -1.60 -1.74
CA VAL A 71 -3.07 -3.05 -1.87
C VAL A 71 -4.49 -3.29 -2.40
N ILE A 72 -4.59 -3.96 -3.55
CA ILE A 72 -5.87 -4.20 -4.21
C ILE A 72 -6.08 -5.66 -4.58
N ARG A 73 -7.34 -6.03 -4.85
CA ARG A 73 -7.63 -7.23 -5.63
C ARG A 73 -7.47 -6.97 -7.13
N SER A 74 -7.05 -7.99 -7.88
CA SER A 74 -6.75 -7.92 -9.32
C SER A 74 -7.81 -7.24 -10.19
N HIS A 75 -9.10 -7.42 -9.91
CA HIS A 75 -10.18 -6.77 -10.67
C HIS A 75 -10.11 -5.23 -10.60
N PHE A 76 -9.54 -4.65 -9.54
CA PHE A 76 -9.43 -3.19 -9.41
C PHE A 76 -8.17 -2.60 -10.06
N HIS A 77 -7.35 -3.41 -10.73
CA HIS A 77 -6.08 -2.96 -11.32
C HIS A 77 -6.26 -1.80 -12.32
N SER A 78 -7.23 -1.92 -13.24
CA SER A 78 -7.50 -0.87 -14.24
C SER A 78 -7.92 0.46 -13.59
N LEU A 79 -8.76 0.40 -12.55
CA LEU A 79 -9.16 1.56 -11.78
C LEU A 79 -7.93 2.23 -11.14
N VAL A 80 -7.14 1.47 -10.38
CA VAL A 80 -5.99 2.03 -9.66
C VAL A 80 -4.99 2.64 -10.63
N ASN A 81 -4.69 1.96 -11.74
CA ASN A 81 -3.82 2.53 -12.77
C ASN A 81 -4.34 3.87 -13.27
N SER A 82 -5.64 4.00 -13.54
CA SER A 82 -6.23 5.28 -13.96
C SER A 82 -6.10 6.39 -12.91
N LEU A 83 -6.28 6.06 -11.63
CA LEU A 83 -6.19 7.03 -10.53
C LEU A 83 -4.74 7.42 -10.19
N ASN A 84 -3.80 6.53 -10.49
CA ASN A 84 -2.42 6.60 -10.03
C ASN A 84 -1.41 7.01 -11.11
N GLN A 85 -1.85 7.18 -12.37
CA GLN A 85 -1.01 7.56 -13.52
C GLN A 85 -0.04 8.72 -13.26
N GLN A 86 -0.45 9.72 -12.48
CA GLN A 86 0.37 10.91 -12.18
C GLN A 86 0.98 10.89 -10.76
N LYS A 87 0.49 10.02 -9.87
CA LYS A 87 0.86 10.01 -8.45
C LYS A 87 1.98 9.00 -8.16
N CYS A 88 2.12 7.97 -9.02
CA CYS A 88 3.15 6.94 -8.92
C CYS A 88 3.22 6.23 -7.56
N ILE A 89 2.07 6.05 -6.89
CA ILE A 89 1.98 5.36 -5.61
C ILE A 89 2.27 3.87 -5.82
N PRO A 90 3.20 3.25 -5.07
CA PRO A 90 3.45 1.81 -5.16
C PRO A 90 2.15 1.01 -4.97
N THR A 91 1.95 -0.03 -5.77
CA THR A 91 0.70 -0.83 -5.77
C THR A 91 1.02 -2.31 -5.77
N ILE A 92 0.43 -3.07 -4.85
CA ILE A 92 0.51 -4.53 -4.80
C ILE A 92 -0.85 -5.12 -5.19
N VAL A 93 -0.82 -6.10 -6.08
CA VAL A 93 -2.01 -6.79 -6.57
C VAL A 93 -2.15 -8.16 -5.90
N VAL A 94 -3.30 -8.42 -5.30
CA VAL A 94 -3.67 -9.70 -4.70
C VAL A 94 -4.72 -10.40 -5.57
N SER A 95 -4.57 -11.70 -5.82
CA SER A 95 -5.54 -12.45 -6.61
C SER A 95 -5.64 -13.90 -6.16
N THR A 96 -6.82 -14.48 -6.33
CA THR A 96 -7.05 -15.92 -6.19
C THR A 96 -6.69 -16.71 -7.45
N HIS A 97 -6.54 -16.00 -8.58
CA HIS A 97 -6.22 -16.57 -9.88
C HIS A 97 -4.75 -16.38 -10.22
N GLN A 98 -4.37 -16.68 -11.46
CA GLN A 98 -3.02 -16.43 -11.96
C GLN A 98 -2.78 -14.92 -12.17
N LYS A 99 -1.51 -14.54 -12.28
CA LYS A 99 -1.08 -13.16 -12.54
C LYS A 99 -1.53 -12.73 -13.94
N PRO A 100 -2.24 -11.60 -14.09
CA PRO A 100 -2.52 -11.03 -15.41
C PRO A 100 -1.20 -10.73 -16.15
N THR A 101 -1.14 -11.03 -17.44
CA THR A 101 0.09 -10.86 -18.26
C THR A 101 0.55 -9.40 -18.34
N ASP A 102 -0.38 -8.46 -18.21
CA ASP A 102 -0.18 -7.01 -18.23
C ASP A 102 0.11 -6.39 -16.85
N CYS A 103 0.15 -7.20 -15.78
CA CYS A 103 0.38 -6.71 -14.43
C CYS A 103 1.88 -6.51 -14.16
N LEU A 104 2.36 -5.27 -14.24
CA LEU A 104 3.75 -4.93 -13.86
C LEU A 104 3.95 -4.82 -12.35
N ALA A 105 2.87 -4.61 -11.59
CA ALA A 105 2.90 -4.55 -10.14
C ALA A 105 3.34 -5.89 -9.50
N PRO A 106 3.96 -5.85 -8.29
CA PRO A 106 4.11 -7.02 -7.44
C PRO A 106 2.77 -7.75 -7.26
N PHE A 107 2.81 -9.07 -7.38
CA PHE A 107 1.62 -9.91 -7.39
C PHE A 107 1.67 -10.97 -6.30
N ILE A 108 0.64 -11.02 -5.47
CA ILE A 108 0.46 -12.03 -4.43
C ILE A 108 -0.68 -12.96 -4.82
N ARG A 109 -0.36 -14.25 -4.95
CA ARG A 109 -1.37 -15.30 -5.12
C ARG A 109 -1.90 -15.71 -3.76
N ALA A 110 -3.16 -15.39 -3.47
CA ALA A 110 -3.87 -15.95 -2.33
C ALA A 110 -4.58 -17.23 -2.80
N HIS A 111 -4.32 -18.40 -2.21
CA HIS A 111 -5.09 -19.60 -2.58
C HIS A 111 -6.55 -19.49 -2.11
N GLU A 112 -7.42 -20.39 -2.62
CA GLU A 112 -8.88 -20.32 -2.50
C GLU A 112 -9.38 -19.70 -1.18
N GLY A 113 -10.05 -18.55 -1.29
CA GLY A 113 -11.04 -18.13 -0.30
C GLY A 113 -10.56 -17.59 1.04
N TYR A 114 -9.27 -17.31 1.24
CA TYR A 114 -8.76 -16.67 2.47
C TYR A 114 -8.93 -17.51 3.76
N GLU A 115 -9.25 -18.79 3.59
CA GLU A 115 -9.39 -19.78 4.65
C GLU A 115 -8.73 -21.09 4.21
N GLY A 116 -7.92 -21.67 5.09
CA GLY A 116 -7.16 -22.88 4.79
C GLY A 116 -5.69 -22.79 5.21
N PRO A 117 -4.96 -23.91 5.18
CA PRO A 117 -3.60 -24.01 5.71
C PRO A 117 -2.60 -23.07 5.01
N HIS A 118 -2.85 -22.70 3.75
CA HIS A 118 -1.98 -21.82 2.96
C HIS A 118 -2.32 -20.33 3.08
N ALA A 119 -3.39 -19.96 3.80
CA ALA A 119 -3.78 -18.57 3.96
C ALA A 119 -2.67 -17.76 4.65
N PHE A 120 -1.98 -18.38 5.64
CA PHE A 120 -0.88 -17.75 6.39
C PHE A 120 0.29 -17.33 5.49
N ASP A 121 0.66 -18.15 4.50
CA ASP A 121 1.75 -17.85 3.58
C ASP A 121 1.43 -16.60 2.74
N ALA A 122 0.18 -16.43 2.31
CA ALA A 122 -0.25 -15.24 1.59
C ALA A 122 -0.14 -13.96 2.44
N TYR A 123 -0.50 -14.02 3.74
CA TYR A 123 -0.31 -12.88 4.65
C TYR A 123 1.17 -12.55 4.85
N LYS A 124 2.01 -13.57 5.05
CA LYS A 124 3.45 -13.38 5.23
C LYS A 124 4.10 -12.80 3.98
N MET A 125 3.79 -13.35 2.81
CA MET A 125 4.29 -12.85 1.53
C MET A 125 3.85 -11.41 1.28
N LEU A 126 2.58 -11.09 1.51
CA LEU A 126 2.10 -9.72 1.35
C LEU A 126 2.83 -8.76 2.29
N ALA A 127 2.98 -9.09 3.57
CA ALA A 127 3.66 -8.23 4.53
C ALA A 127 5.16 -8.01 4.17
N LEU A 128 5.84 -9.04 3.66
CA LEU A 128 7.22 -8.91 3.16
C LEU A 128 7.29 -8.01 1.93
N THR A 129 6.38 -8.18 0.97
CA THR A 129 6.33 -7.32 -0.22
C THR A 129 6.01 -5.87 0.17
N MET A 130 5.09 -5.64 1.11
CA MET A 130 4.81 -4.30 1.63
C MET A 130 6.08 -3.66 2.22
N SER A 131 6.86 -4.40 3.01
CA SER A 131 8.13 -3.91 3.56
C SER A 131 9.12 -3.53 2.46
N GLN A 132 9.26 -4.34 1.41
CA GLN A 132 10.15 -4.07 0.28
C GLN A 132 9.75 -2.81 -0.50
N GLU A 133 8.46 -2.67 -0.82
CA GLU A 133 7.94 -1.50 -1.55
C GLU A 133 8.09 -0.22 -0.72
N LEU A 134 7.80 -0.28 0.58
CA LEU A 134 7.94 0.87 1.47
C LEU A 134 9.41 1.27 1.71
N SER A 135 10.33 0.31 1.71
CA SER A 135 11.78 0.58 1.87
C SER A 135 12.44 1.08 0.58
N SER A 136 11.82 0.81 -0.57
CA SER A 136 12.32 1.23 -1.88
C SER A 136 11.81 2.60 -2.29
N SER A 137 10.89 3.19 -1.51
CA SER A 137 10.41 4.55 -1.71
C SER A 137 11.48 5.56 -1.25
N PRO A 138 11.94 6.47 -2.12
CA PRO A 138 13.05 7.38 -1.81
C PRO A 138 12.76 8.39 -0.68
N ASP A 139 11.49 8.52 -0.27
CA ASP A 139 11.06 9.50 0.76
C ASP A 139 11.14 8.97 2.21
N LEU A 140 11.41 7.67 2.44
CA LEU A 140 11.52 7.09 3.80
C LEU A 140 12.96 6.79 4.25
N ALA A 141 13.93 6.95 3.36
CA ALA A 141 15.35 6.75 3.65
C ALA A 141 16.03 8.11 3.86
N SER A 142 15.76 8.77 4.99
CA SER A 142 16.53 9.94 5.46
C SER A 142 16.51 10.03 6.98
#